data_AF-A0A918R4L0-F1
#
_entry.id   AF-A0A918R4L0-F1
#
_cell.length_a   1.000
_cell.length_b   1.000
_cell.length_c   1.000
_cell.angle_alpha   90.00
_cell.angle_beta   90.00
_cell.angle_gamma   90.00
#
_symmetry.space_group_name_H-M   'P 1'
#
loop_
_entity.id
_entity.type
_entity.pdbx_description
1 polymer ?
#
loop_
_entity_poly.entity_id
_entity_poly.type
_entity_poly.pdbx_seq_one_letter_code
_entity_poly.pdbx_strand_id
1 'polypeptide(L)'
;MKHNTTILIVITWVLLLSAVSILLNDMREFDFDQFKDFQNWAKTANKNDPWFTSKNAIQWSYYAINAGLFFWRGYLIYGFSYFLSILKEIENGNYFCDKNINYFKKIGNIFIWYTISVLVLRFLLAAIGGSTFNFFNELKGEFTFLIPVGLAFYILAEIFKRAKHTEEENDLTI
;
A
#
# COMPACT_ATOMS: atom_id res chain seq x y z
N MET A 1 1.18 -10.35 -28.93
CA MET A 1 0.81 -10.16 -27.51
C MET A 1 1.85 -10.72 -26.53
N LYS A 2 2.24 -12.00 -26.61
CA LYS A 2 3.19 -12.61 -25.65
C LYS A 2 4.47 -11.79 -25.41
N HIS A 3 5.14 -11.32 -26.46
CA HIS A 3 6.36 -10.50 -26.34
C HIS A 3 6.15 -9.21 -25.51
N ASN A 4 5.01 -8.52 -25.71
CA ASN A 4 4.67 -7.30 -24.98
C ASN A 4 4.38 -7.61 -23.51
N THR A 5 3.71 -8.72 -23.22
CA THR A 5 3.43 -9.17 -21.83
C THR A 5 4.73 -9.53 -21.10
N THR A 6 5.66 -10.23 -21.76
CA THR A 6 6.97 -10.56 -21.18
C THR A 6 7.76 -9.29 -20.82
N ILE A 7 7.76 -8.28 -21.69
CA ILE A 7 8.40 -6.99 -21.39
C ILE A 7 7.77 -6.32 -20.16
N LEU A 8 6.43 -6.32 -20.06
CA LEU A 8 5.73 -5.76 -18.90
C LEU A 8 6.03 -6.51 -17.60
N ILE A 9 6.16 -7.84 -17.65
CA ILE A 9 6.56 -8.67 -16.51
C ILE A 9 7.96 -8.28 -16.03
N VAL A 10 8.92 -8.15 -16.95
CA VAL A 10 10.30 -7.75 -16.63
C VAL A 10 10.34 -6.36 -16.00
N ILE A 11 9.64 -5.39 -16.59
CA ILE A 11 9.56 -4.01 -16.05
C ILE A 11 8.97 -4.03 -14.63
N THR A 12 7.90 -4.80 -14.42
CA THR A 12 7.24 -4.90 -13.12
C THR A 12 8.16 -5.53 -12.07
N TRP A 13 8.93 -6.57 -12.44
CA TRP A 13 9.95 -7.15 -11.56
C TRP A 13 11.05 -6.16 -11.19
N VAL A 14 11.57 -5.40 -12.15
CA VAL A 14 12.60 -4.38 -11.89
C VAL A 14 12.08 -3.33 -10.91
N LEU A 15 10.84 -2.86 -11.09
CA LEU A 15 10.21 -1.91 -10.18
C LEU A 15 10.05 -2.48 -8.77
N LEU A 16 9.56 -3.72 -8.65
CA LEU A 16 9.38 -4.38 -7.36
C LEU A 16 10.70 -4.60 -6.64
N LEU A 17 11.73 -5.10 -7.33
CA LEU A 17 13.05 -5.31 -6.74
C LEU A 17 13.69 -4.00 -6.28
N SER A 18 13.54 -2.93 -7.07
CA SER A 18 14.02 -1.61 -6.70
C SER A 18 13.31 -1.09 -5.43
N ALA A 19 11.97 -1.22 -5.38
CA ALA A 19 11.18 -0.79 -4.23
C ALA A 19 11.50 -1.61 -2.97
N VAL A 20 11.67 -2.94 -3.10
CA VAL A 20 12.07 -3.83 -2.00
C VAL A 20 13.49 -3.48 -1.53
N SER A 21 14.41 -3.17 -2.44
CA SER A 21 15.78 -2.78 -2.07
C SER A 21 15.79 -1.49 -1.22
N ILE A 22 14.97 -0.50 -1.58
CA ILE A 22 14.82 0.74 -0.79
C ILE A 22 14.28 0.38 0.60
N LEU A 23 13.23 -0.44 0.65
CA LEU A 23 12.61 -0.86 1.91
C LEU A 23 13.59 -1.65 2.80
N LEU A 24 14.41 -2.54 2.24
CA LEU A 24 15.43 -3.27 2.99
C LEU A 24 16.54 -2.35 3.51
N ASN A 25 16.89 -1.29 2.77
CA ASN A 25 17.83 -0.29 3.27
C ASN A 25 17.23 0.48 4.45
N ASP A 26 15.97 0.92 4.34
CA ASP A 26 15.22 1.55 5.44
C ASP A 26 15.14 0.63 6.68
N MET A 27 14.96 -0.70 6.49
CA MET A 27 14.97 -1.67 7.60
C MET A 27 16.33 -1.80 8.28
N ARG A 28 17.42 -1.73 7.52
CA ARG A 28 18.76 -1.84 8.07
C ARG A 28 19.08 -0.63 8.95
N GLU A 29 18.55 0.53 8.59
CA GLU A 29 18.66 1.77 9.35
C GLU A 29 17.67 1.84 10.53
N PHE A 30 16.75 0.87 10.64
CA PHE A 30 15.79 0.81 11.75
C PHE A 30 16.47 0.34 13.05
N ASP A 31 16.37 1.17 14.09
CA ASP A 31 16.99 0.91 15.39
C ASP A 31 16.16 -0.07 16.22
N PHE A 32 16.52 -1.36 16.14
CA PHE A 32 15.85 -2.42 16.91
C PHE A 32 16.05 -2.31 18.41
N ASP A 33 17.14 -1.70 18.88
CA ASP A 33 17.38 -1.49 20.31
C ASP A 33 16.40 -0.44 20.85
N GLN A 34 16.19 0.62 20.09
CA GLN A 34 15.15 1.61 20.39
C GLN A 34 13.76 0.98 20.41
N PHE A 35 13.42 0.07 19.49
CA PHE A 35 12.13 -0.64 19.56
C PHE A 35 11.99 -1.53 20.81
N LYS A 36 13.07 -2.15 21.27
CA LYS A 36 13.06 -2.96 22.51
C LYS A 36 12.83 -2.08 23.74
N ASP A 37 13.45 -0.91 23.77
CA ASP A 37 13.25 0.08 24.82
C ASP A 37 11.81 0.62 24.84
N PHE A 38 11.17 0.76 23.68
CA PHE A 38 9.74 1.09 23.59
C PHE A 38 8.89 0.05 24.32
N GLN A 39 9.09 -1.23 23.99
CA GLN A 39 8.32 -2.32 24.57
C GLN A 39 8.51 -2.40 26.09
N ASN A 40 9.72 -2.13 26.57
CA ASN A 40 10.01 -2.11 28.00
C ASN A 40 9.35 -0.91 28.70
N TRP A 41 9.48 0.29 28.14
CA TRP A 41 8.80 1.48 28.65
C TRP A 41 7.28 1.28 28.71
N ALA A 42 6.67 0.80 27.62
CA ALA A 42 5.22 0.59 27.52
C ALA A 42 4.69 -0.38 28.59
N LYS A 43 5.48 -1.37 29.02
CA LYS A 43 5.12 -2.28 30.13
C LYS A 43 5.15 -1.58 31.49
N THR A 44 6.07 -0.62 31.66
CA THR A 44 6.29 0.10 32.93
C THR A 44 5.56 1.44 33.03
N ALA A 45 4.97 1.92 31.93
CA ALA A 45 4.33 3.22 31.87
C ALA A 45 3.07 3.27 32.75
N ASN A 46 2.93 4.35 33.52
CA ASN A 46 1.73 4.61 34.30
C ASN A 46 0.57 4.93 33.36
N LYS A 47 -0.45 4.07 33.34
CA LYS A 47 -1.62 4.22 32.45
C LYS A 47 -2.51 5.41 32.78
N ASN A 48 -2.31 6.02 33.95
CA ASN A 48 -3.07 7.19 34.40
C ASN A 48 -2.43 8.51 33.96
N ASP A 49 -1.18 8.50 33.48
CA ASP A 49 -0.55 9.71 32.95
C ASP A 49 -1.12 10.03 31.56
N PRO A 50 -1.41 11.31 31.25
CA PRO A 50 -1.94 11.65 29.95
C PRO A 50 -0.92 11.34 28.85
N TRP A 51 -1.30 10.45 27.94
CA TRP A 51 -0.44 9.96 26.85
C TRP A 51 0.16 11.09 26.00
N PHE A 52 -0.59 12.18 25.80
CA PHE A 52 -0.17 13.31 24.97
C PHE A 52 0.69 14.35 25.69
N THR A 53 0.92 14.22 27.00
CA THR A 53 1.71 15.21 27.77
C THR A 53 3.03 14.65 28.28
N SER A 54 3.16 13.32 28.42
CA SER A 54 4.41 12.73 28.85
C SER A 54 5.46 12.76 27.74
N LYS A 55 6.65 13.31 28.04
CA LYS A 55 7.76 13.45 27.07
C LYS A 55 8.15 12.12 26.43
N ASN A 56 8.14 11.04 27.20
CA ASN A 56 8.44 9.70 26.70
C ASN A 56 7.34 9.19 25.77
N ALA A 57 6.06 9.35 26.11
CA ALA A 57 4.96 8.90 25.23
C ALA A 57 4.91 9.67 23.91
N ILE A 58 5.26 10.96 23.90
CA ILE A 58 5.41 11.76 22.68
C ILE A 58 6.52 11.19 21.78
N GLN A 59 7.71 10.98 22.35
CA GLN A 59 8.86 10.44 21.61
C GLN A 59 8.57 9.03 21.06
N TRP A 60 7.90 8.20 21.85
CA TRP A 60 7.51 6.86 21.43
C TRP A 60 6.37 6.83 20.43
N SER A 61 5.41 7.76 20.52
CA SER A 61 4.35 7.91 19.51
C SER A 61 4.93 8.29 18.16
N TYR A 62 5.92 9.18 18.14
CA TYR A 62 6.65 9.55 16.93
C TYR A 62 7.31 8.30 16.29
N TYR A 63 7.99 7.48 17.09
CA TYR A 63 8.61 6.24 16.62
C TYR A 63 7.58 5.23 16.08
N ALA A 64 6.50 4.99 16.82
CA ALA A 64 5.44 4.06 16.43
C ALA A 64 4.77 4.49 15.11
N ILE A 65 4.55 5.79 14.93
CA ILE A 65 3.99 6.34 13.68
C ILE A 65 4.97 6.12 12.52
N ASN A 66 6.26 6.39 12.70
CA ASN A 66 7.27 6.14 11.66
C ASN A 66 7.39 4.66 11.29
N ALA A 67 7.36 3.76 12.28
CA ALA A 67 7.30 2.32 12.03
C ALA A 67 6.02 1.94 11.25
N GLY A 68 4.87 2.53 11.61
CA GLY A 68 3.63 2.36 10.87
C GLY A 68 3.75 2.79 9.40
N LEU A 69 4.33 3.97 9.14
CA LEU A 69 4.58 4.47 7.79
C LEU A 69 5.47 3.51 6.99
N PHE A 70 6.50 2.94 7.62
CA PHE A 70 7.36 1.93 7.04
C PHE A 70 6.56 0.66 6.62
N PHE A 71 5.72 0.12 7.50
CA PHE A 71 4.89 -1.04 7.16
C PHE A 71 3.88 -0.76 6.05
N TRP A 72 3.31 0.45 6.01
CA TRP A 72 2.44 0.86 4.91
C TRP A 72 3.17 0.88 3.57
N ARG A 73 4.44 1.31 3.51
CA ARG A 73 5.25 1.22 2.28
C ARG A 73 5.38 -0.23 1.82
N GLY A 74 5.65 -1.17 2.74
CA GLY A 74 5.68 -2.60 2.43
C GLY A 74 4.33 -3.12 1.90
N TYR A 75 3.22 -2.69 2.50
CA TYR A 75 1.88 -3.03 2.04
C TYR A 75 1.58 -2.51 0.64
N LEU A 76 2.07 -1.31 0.29
CA LEU A 76 1.96 -0.77 -1.06
C LEU A 76 2.74 -1.62 -2.08
N ILE A 77 3.99 -1.98 -1.77
CA ILE A 77 4.81 -2.85 -2.62
C ILE A 77 4.13 -4.21 -2.82
N TYR A 78 3.55 -4.77 -1.77
CA TYR A 78 2.74 -5.98 -1.87
C TYR A 78 1.55 -5.80 -2.83
N GLY A 79 0.89 -4.63 -2.81
CA GLY A 79 -0.11 -4.26 -3.82
C GLY A 79 0.41 -4.34 -5.25
N PHE A 80 1.61 -3.83 -5.50
CA PHE A 80 2.23 -3.89 -6.83
C PHE A 80 2.56 -5.33 -7.29
N SER A 81 2.76 -6.28 -6.37
CA SER A 81 3.01 -7.68 -6.75
C SER A 81 1.83 -8.34 -7.49
N TYR A 82 0.60 -7.84 -7.28
CA TYR A 82 -0.59 -8.34 -7.97
C TYR A 82 -0.59 -8.06 -9.47
N PHE A 83 0.16 -7.05 -9.95
CA PHE A 83 0.33 -6.83 -11.39
C PHE A 83 1.00 -8.03 -12.06
N LEU A 84 1.99 -8.65 -11.41
CA LEU A 84 2.62 -9.87 -11.92
C LEU A 84 1.61 -11.02 -12.02
N SER A 85 0.71 -11.13 -11.05
CA SER A 85 -0.33 -12.16 -11.06
C SER A 85 -1.31 -11.96 -12.23
N ILE A 86 -1.71 -10.72 -12.50
CA ILE A 86 -2.57 -10.37 -13.65
C ILE A 86 -1.84 -10.66 -14.97
N LEU A 87 -0.59 -10.21 -15.12
CA LEU A 87 0.18 -10.42 -16.34
C LEU A 87 0.39 -11.91 -16.64
N LYS A 88 0.59 -12.73 -15.60
CA LYS A 88 0.72 -14.19 -15.74
C LYS A 88 -0.56 -14.85 -16.23
N GLU A 89 -1.72 -14.45 -15.71
CA GLU A 89 -3.01 -14.97 -16.20
C GLU A 89 -3.28 -14.53 -17.65
N ILE A 90 -2.93 -13.28 -18.00
CA ILE A 90 -3.00 -12.78 -19.38
C ILE A 90 -2.08 -13.56 -20.32
N GLU A 91 -0.86 -13.90 -19.90
CA GLU A 91 0.08 -14.72 -20.69
C GLU A 91 -0.46 -16.13 -20.96
N ASN A 92 -1.21 -16.69 -20.01
CA ASN A 92 -1.89 -17.98 -20.14
C ASN A 92 -3.16 -17.91 -21.01
N GLY A 93 -3.57 -16.72 -21.47
CA GLY A 93 -4.78 -16.50 -22.24
C GLY A 93 -6.05 -16.34 -21.40
N ASN A 94 -5.93 -16.29 -20.07
CA ASN A 94 -7.06 -16.10 -19.15
C ASN A 94 -7.31 -14.61 -18.91
N TYR A 95 -7.92 -13.93 -19.88
CA TYR A 95 -8.12 -12.47 -19.81
C TYR A 95 -9.21 -12.10 -18.79
N PHE A 96 -10.42 -12.62 -18.95
CA PHE A 96 -11.61 -12.26 -18.15
C PHE A 96 -11.93 -13.29 -17.06
N CYS A 97 -10.95 -13.60 -16.20
CA CYS A 97 -11.16 -14.57 -15.11
C CYS A 97 -11.43 -13.89 -13.75
N ASP A 98 -12.07 -14.62 -12.82
CA ASP A 98 -12.36 -14.12 -11.47
C ASP A 98 -11.11 -13.73 -10.70
N LYS A 99 -9.98 -14.40 -10.98
CA LYS A 99 -8.68 -14.06 -10.39
C LYS A 99 -8.26 -12.64 -10.75
N ASN A 100 -8.28 -12.28 -12.04
CA ASN A 100 -7.91 -10.95 -12.51
C ASN A 100 -8.85 -9.88 -11.95
N ILE A 101 -10.16 -10.14 -11.95
CA ILE A 101 -11.16 -9.25 -11.35
C ILE A 101 -10.86 -9.02 -9.87
N ASN A 102 -10.53 -10.08 -9.13
CA ASN A 102 -10.18 -9.99 -7.71
C ASN A 102 -8.85 -9.27 -7.50
N TYR A 103 -7.85 -9.50 -8.35
CA TYR A 103 -6.56 -8.80 -8.28
C TYR A 103 -6.73 -7.30 -8.52
N PHE A 104 -7.51 -6.88 -9.51
CA PHE A 104 -7.81 -5.45 -9.72
C PHE A 104 -8.50 -4.83 -8.50
N LYS A 105 -9.51 -5.49 -7.92
CA LYS A 105 -10.15 -5.02 -6.69
C LYS A 105 -9.17 -4.91 -5.52
N LYS A 106 -8.27 -5.89 -5.36
CA LYS A 106 -7.24 -5.88 -4.31
C LYS A 106 -6.27 -4.73 -4.49
N ILE A 107 -5.74 -4.50 -5.70
CA ILE A 107 -4.85 -3.37 -6.00
C ILE A 107 -5.56 -2.06 -5.66
N GLY A 108 -6.80 -1.88 -6.13
CA GLY A 108 -7.61 -0.70 -5.85
C GLY A 108 -7.78 -0.45 -4.35
N ASN A 109 -8.15 -1.48 -3.60
CA ASN A 109 -8.31 -1.41 -2.16
C ASN A 109 -7.01 -1.04 -1.45
N ILE A 110 -5.89 -1.67 -1.84
CA ILE A 110 -4.57 -1.41 -1.26
C ILE A 110 -4.15 0.05 -1.48
N PHE A 111 -4.31 0.57 -2.70
CA PHE A 111 -3.90 1.95 -3.02
C PHE A 111 -4.71 2.99 -2.23
N ILE A 112 -6.02 2.77 -2.09
CA ILE A 112 -6.90 3.65 -1.32
C ILE A 112 -6.56 3.57 0.17
N TRP A 113 -6.49 2.37 0.75
CA TRP A 113 -6.19 2.20 2.17
C TRP A 113 -4.81 2.72 2.53
N TYR A 114 -3.79 2.41 1.72
CA TYR A 114 -2.45 2.96 1.91
C TYR A 114 -2.49 4.48 1.99
N THR A 115 -3.16 5.14 1.04
CA THR A 115 -3.21 6.61 1.00
C THR A 115 -3.91 7.18 2.23
N ILE A 116 -5.08 6.64 2.60
CA ILE A 116 -5.84 7.09 3.78
C ILE A 116 -5.01 6.90 5.04
N SER A 117 -4.44 5.71 5.25
CA SER A 117 -3.71 5.40 6.46
C SER A 117 -2.42 6.20 6.60
N VAL A 118 -1.69 6.44 5.50
CA VAL A 118 -0.51 7.29 5.52
C VAL A 118 -0.88 8.75 5.82
N LEU A 119 -1.96 9.28 5.24
CA LEU A 119 -2.43 10.64 5.55
C LEU A 119 -2.79 10.79 7.03
N VAL A 120 -3.49 9.80 7.61
CA VAL A 120 -3.83 9.80 9.04
C VAL A 120 -2.56 9.78 9.91
N LEU A 121 -1.59 8.91 9.58
CA LEU A 121 -0.34 8.82 10.32
C LEU A 121 0.48 10.11 10.23
N ARG A 122 0.57 10.73 9.04
CA ARG A 122 1.27 12.02 8.86
C ARG A 122 0.56 13.17 9.58
N PHE A 123 -0.77 13.17 9.60
CA PHE A 123 -1.54 14.13 10.39
C PHE A 123 -1.24 14.01 11.88
N LEU A 124 -1.24 12.79 12.42
CA LEU A 124 -0.88 12.53 13.82
C LEU A 124 0.56 12.96 14.11
N LEU A 125 1.50 12.69 13.20
CA LEU A 125 2.89 13.09 13.35
C LEU A 125 3.05 14.62 13.38
N ALA A 126 2.33 15.32 12.50
CA ALA A 126 2.33 16.78 12.45
C ALA A 126 1.74 17.39 13.73
N ALA A 127 0.65 16.80 14.25
CA ALA A 127 0.03 17.21 15.50
C ALA A 127 0.98 17.03 16.71
N ILE A 128 1.71 15.91 16.76
CA ILE A 128 2.71 15.66 17.81
C ILE A 128 3.90 16.63 17.71
N GLY A 129 4.37 16.92 16.50
CA GLY A 129 5.48 17.83 16.25
C GLY A 129 5.15 19.32 16.38
N GLY A 130 3.88 19.68 16.64
CA GLY A 130 3.41 21.07 16.69
C GLY A 130 3.49 21.80 15.34
N SER A 131 3.62 21.05 14.25
CA SER A 131 3.76 21.58 12.88
C SER A 131 2.40 21.75 12.20
N THR A 132 2.27 22.73 11.31
CA THR A 132 1.06 22.91 10.51
C THR A 132 0.92 21.80 9.46
N PHE A 133 -0.09 20.96 9.60
CA PHE A 133 -0.44 19.96 8.60
C PHE A 133 -1.18 20.62 7.42
N ASN A 134 -0.60 20.54 6.21
CA ASN A 134 -1.27 21.00 5.01
C ASN A 134 -1.66 19.79 4.13
N PHE A 135 -2.91 19.37 4.27
CA PHE A 135 -3.48 18.21 3.58
C PHE A 135 -3.25 18.23 2.06
N PHE A 136 -3.39 19.38 1.40
CA PHE A 136 -3.21 19.49 -0.04
C PHE A 136 -1.73 19.41 -0.45
N ASN A 137 -0.80 19.89 0.38
CA ASN A 137 0.62 19.73 0.12
C ASN A 137 1.07 18.28 0.31
N GLU A 138 0.54 17.60 1.32
CA GLU A 138 0.79 16.17 1.52
C GLU A 138 0.25 15.35 0.35
N LEU A 139 -0.96 15.64 -0.13
CA LEU A 139 -1.54 14.97 -1.30
C LEU A 139 -0.78 15.25 -2.61
N LYS A 140 -0.18 16.44 -2.77
CA LYS A 140 0.60 16.82 -3.98
C LYS A 140 1.90 16.04 -4.17
N GLY A 141 2.36 15.33 -3.15
CA GLY A 141 3.56 14.49 -3.21
C GLY A 141 3.28 13.10 -3.82
N GLU A 142 3.84 12.06 -3.20
CA GLU A 142 3.76 10.65 -3.61
C GLU A 142 2.32 10.10 -3.79
N PHE A 143 1.30 10.84 -3.32
CA PHE A 143 -0.07 10.36 -3.15
C PHE A 143 -1.07 10.84 -4.21
N THR A 144 -0.69 11.82 -5.05
CA THR A 144 -1.65 12.52 -5.94
C THR A 144 -2.44 11.56 -6.84
N PHE A 145 -1.79 10.50 -7.30
CA PHE A 145 -2.38 9.58 -8.27
C PHE A 145 -2.88 8.27 -7.66
N LEU A 146 -2.53 7.93 -6.41
CA LEU A 146 -2.85 6.62 -5.85
C LEU A 146 -4.36 6.41 -5.65
N ILE A 147 -5.09 7.43 -5.19
CA ILE A 147 -6.56 7.35 -5.07
C ILE A 147 -7.24 7.24 -6.45
N PRO A 148 -6.99 8.15 -7.42
CA PRO A 148 -7.56 8.04 -8.76
C PRO A 148 -7.24 6.70 -9.43
N VAL A 149 -5.99 6.24 -9.33
CA VAL A 149 -5.56 4.94 -9.89
C VAL A 149 -6.25 3.78 -9.17
N GLY A 150 -6.40 3.85 -7.85
CA GLY A 150 -7.13 2.85 -7.08
C GLY A 150 -8.59 2.72 -7.52
N LEU A 151 -9.27 3.86 -7.74
CA LEU A 151 -10.62 3.90 -8.30
C LEU A 151 -10.67 3.36 -9.73
N ALA A 152 -9.69 3.69 -10.57
CA ALA A 152 -9.58 3.16 -11.93
C ALA A 152 -9.47 1.62 -11.92
N PHE A 153 -8.77 1.02 -10.96
CA PHE A 153 -8.73 -0.44 -10.82
C PHE A 153 -10.07 -1.06 -10.43
N TYR A 154 -10.87 -0.40 -9.60
CA TYR A 154 -12.24 -0.85 -9.35
C TYR A 154 -13.11 -0.80 -10.61
N ILE A 155 -12.97 0.27 -11.41
CA ILE A 155 -13.68 0.40 -12.69
C ILE A 155 -13.25 -0.72 -13.64
N LEU A 156 -11.94 -0.99 -13.76
CA LEU A 156 -11.42 -2.10 -14.57
C LEU A 156 -11.96 -3.45 -14.10
N ALA A 157 -12.02 -3.69 -12.79
CA ALA A 157 -12.59 -4.92 -12.25
C ALA A 157 -14.06 -5.10 -12.66
N GLU A 158 -14.85 -4.03 -12.66
CA GLU A 158 -16.26 -4.06 -13.07
C GLU A 158 -16.41 -4.27 -14.58
N ILE A 159 -15.57 -3.63 -15.40
CA ILE A 159 -15.52 -3.85 -16.85
C ILE A 159 -15.20 -5.32 -17.16
N PHE A 160 -14.18 -5.89 -16.51
CA PHE A 160 -13.79 -7.27 -16.71
C PHE A 160 -14.86 -8.25 -16.25
N LYS A 161 -15.56 -7.94 -15.16
CA LYS A 161 -16.71 -8.72 -14.69
C LYS A 161 -17.83 -8.77 -15.72
N ARG A 162 -18.16 -7.63 -16.34
CA ARG A 162 -19.18 -7.58 -17.39
C ARG A 162 -18.75 -8.31 -18.65
N ALA A 163 -17.49 -8.13 -19.08
CA ALA A 163 -16.94 -8.82 -20.23
C ALA A 163 -16.97 -10.35 -20.06
N LYS A 164 -16.61 -10.85 -18.86
CA LYS A 164 -16.72 -12.26 -18.52
C LYS A 164 -18.15 -12.79 -18.69
N HIS A 165 -19.15 -12.08 -18.16
CA HIS A 165 -20.55 -12.50 -18.27
C HIS A 165 -21.01 -12.60 -19.73
N THR A 166 -20.61 -11.64 -20.57
CA THR A 166 -20.93 -11.66 -22.00
C THR A 166 -20.24 -12.80 -22.74
N GLU A 167 -19.01 -13.14 -22.37
CA GLU A 167 -18.28 -14.30 -22.91
C GLU A 167 -19.00 -15.61 -22.54
N GLU A 168 -19.39 -15.77 -21.27
CA GLU A 168 -20.15 -16.93 -20.78
C GLU A 168 -21.54 -17.05 -21.44
N GLU A 169 -22.25 -15.95 -21.65
CA GLU A 169 -23.55 -15.94 -22.35
C GLU A 169 -23.43 -16.36 -23.81
N ASN A 170 -22.40 -15.88 -24.51
CA ASN A 170 -22.14 -16.25 -25.91
C ASN A 170 -21.75 -17.72 -26.04
N ASP A 171 -20.93 -18.24 -25.13
CA ASP A 171 -20.54 -19.66 -25.11
C ASP A 171 -21.73 -20.61 -24.81
N LEU A 172 -22.78 -20.11 -24.15
CA LEU A 172 -24.02 -20.87 -23.90
C LEU A 172 -25.02 -20.81 -25.06
N THR A 173 -24.86 -19.88 -26.00
CA THR A 173 -25.81 -19.65 -27.10
C THR A 173 -25.35 -20.17 -28.46
N ILE A 174 -24.06 -20.51 -28.61
CA ILE A 174 -23.47 -21.12 -29.81
C ILE A 174 -23.37 -22.63 -29.63
#